data_AF-A0A2H3L5F0-F1
#
_entry.id   AF-A0A2H3L5F0-F1
#
_cell.length_a   1.000
_cell.length_b   1.000
_cell.length_c   1.000
_cell.angle_alpha   90.00
_cell.angle_beta   90.00
_cell.angle_gamma   90.00
#
_symmetry.space_group_name_H-M   'P 1'
#
loop_
_entity.id
_entity.type
_entity.pdbx_description
1 polymer ?
#
loop_
_entity_poly.entity_id
_entity_poly.type
_entity_poly.pdbx_seq_one_letter_code
_entity_poly.pdbx_strand_id
1 'polypeptide(L)'
;MVGLIPLFAVTTIEPALLVQLPEFRVRMEWFLAHRPDLAALVSRWQEPGLGKRRMLALCRGQRMKRVLRRMLDEAEFLSAYGVRALSRAHLAQPYRFHVNGDTLEVRYLPGESDSGLFGGNSNWRGPIWFPVNYLLIEALQQFHHYYGDDFLVEHPTGSGQLHTLRQIADDLAQRLIGIFRRGADGRRPVFGDHAVFQHDPHWRDALLFYEYFHGDTGRGVGASHQTGWTGLVAKLIQQQGEWQTREPSRTKEE
;
A
#
# COMPACT_ATOMS: atom_id res chain seq x y z
N MET A 1 6.86 -6.73 3.19
CA MET A 1 5.76 -6.10 3.95
C MET A 1 6.23 -5.60 5.30
N VAL A 2 6.87 -6.41 6.15
CA VAL A 2 7.31 -5.97 7.50
C VAL A 2 8.13 -4.67 7.48
N GLY A 3 9.09 -4.54 6.55
CA GLY A 3 9.86 -3.30 6.39
C GLY A 3 9.08 -2.08 5.90
N LEU A 4 7.84 -2.27 5.42
CA LEU A 4 6.93 -1.20 4.97
C LEU A 4 5.96 -0.74 6.08
N ILE A 5 5.71 -1.58 7.09
CA ILE A 5 4.80 -1.30 8.22
C ILE A 5 5.06 0.07 8.88
N PRO A 6 6.31 0.55 9.05
CA PRO A 6 6.54 1.87 9.63
C PRO A 6 5.89 3.04 8.88
N LEU A 7 5.49 2.86 7.61
CA LEU A 7 4.75 3.87 6.86
C LEU A 7 3.31 4.05 7.37
N PHE A 8 2.70 3.02 7.95
CA PHE A 8 1.32 3.06 8.44
C PHE A 8 1.14 3.97 9.65
N ALA A 9 2.21 4.13 10.44
CA ALA A 9 2.19 4.97 11.62
C ALA A 9 2.35 6.44 11.21
N VAL A 10 1.27 7.02 10.68
CA VAL A 10 1.16 8.42 10.29
C VAL A 10 -0.20 8.98 10.68
N THR A 11 -0.21 10.17 11.26
CA THR A 11 -1.43 10.95 11.50
C THR A 11 -1.13 12.44 11.39
N THR A 12 -2.07 13.22 10.86
CA THR A 12 -1.96 14.69 10.83
C THR A 12 -2.93 15.30 11.84
N ILE A 13 -2.49 16.38 12.47
CA ILE A 13 -3.29 17.16 13.41
C ILE A 13 -3.53 18.53 12.79
N GLU A 14 -4.81 18.84 12.56
CA GLU A 14 -5.25 20.13 12.02
C GLU A 14 -5.09 21.24 13.06
N PRO A 15 -4.69 22.46 12.68
CA PRO A 15 -4.58 23.59 13.60
C PRO A 15 -5.89 23.90 14.34
N ALA A 16 -7.02 23.83 13.63
CA ALA A 16 -8.33 24.07 14.22
C ALA A 16 -8.68 23.05 15.33
N LEU A 17 -8.27 21.79 15.16
CA LEU A 17 -8.46 20.75 16.17
C LEU A 17 -7.62 21.03 17.42
N LEU A 18 -6.38 21.51 17.27
CA LEU A 18 -5.54 21.91 18.41
C LEU A 18 -6.11 23.10 19.19
N VAL A 19 -6.79 24.03 18.51
CA VAL A 19 -7.48 25.15 19.16
C VAL A 19 -8.64 24.65 20.02
N GLN A 20 -9.37 23.62 19.56
CA GLN A 20 -10.49 23.04 20.30
C GLN A 20 -10.06 22.15 21.48
N LEU A 21 -8.79 21.73 21.55
CA LEU A 21 -8.26 20.82 22.56
C LEU A 21 -7.13 21.48 23.39
N PRO A 22 -7.42 22.49 24.22
CA PRO A 22 -6.39 23.27 24.91
C PRO A 22 -5.57 22.44 25.90
N GLU A 23 -6.20 21.51 26.64
CA GLU A 23 -5.47 20.65 27.58
C GLU A 23 -4.49 19.70 26.86
N PHE A 24 -4.92 19.14 25.74
CA PHE A 24 -4.06 18.30 24.90
C PHE A 24 -2.88 19.13 24.38
N ARG A 25 -3.16 20.33 23.86
CA ARG A 25 -2.13 21.24 23.35
C ARG A 25 -1.09 21.57 24.42
N VAL A 26 -1.51 21.91 25.64
CA VAL A 26 -0.60 22.21 26.76
C VAL A 26 0.27 21.01 27.11
N ARG A 27 -0.32 19.81 27.26
CA ARG A 27 0.45 18.59 27.57
C ARG A 27 1.44 18.23 26.46
N MET A 28 1.02 18.39 25.22
CA MET A 28 1.86 18.15 24.05
C MET A 28 3.03 19.14 23.99
N GLU A 29 2.77 20.43 24.14
CA GLU A 29 3.82 21.48 24.17
C GLU A 29 4.78 21.25 25.35
N TRP A 30 4.27 20.89 26.53
CA TRP A 30 5.10 20.51 27.67
C TRP A 30 5.99 19.32 27.36
N PHE A 31 5.45 18.24 26.79
CA PHE A 31 6.20 17.03 26.45
C PHE A 31 7.33 17.33 25.47
N LEU A 32 7.05 18.12 24.44
CA LEU A 32 8.04 18.49 23.43
C LEU A 32 9.17 19.36 24.01
N ALA A 33 8.86 20.22 24.98
CA ALA A 33 9.85 21.05 25.65
C ALA A 33 10.71 20.26 26.67
N HIS A 34 10.10 19.31 27.39
CA HIS A 34 10.75 18.64 28.52
C HIS A 34 11.30 17.24 28.19
N ARG A 35 10.89 16.64 27.07
CA ARG A 35 11.39 15.34 26.58
C ARG A 35 11.97 15.46 25.16
N PRO A 36 13.00 16.29 24.95
CA PRO A 36 13.60 16.49 23.64
C PRO A 36 14.23 15.21 23.07
N ASP A 37 14.69 14.30 23.93
CA ASP A 37 15.19 12.97 23.59
C ASP A 37 14.16 12.13 22.82
N LEU A 38 12.90 12.15 23.28
CA LEU A 38 11.78 11.46 22.63
C LEU A 38 11.19 12.29 21.48
N ALA A 39 11.12 13.61 21.64
CA ALA A 39 10.62 14.51 20.60
C ALA A 39 11.49 14.45 19.33
N ALA A 40 12.80 14.25 19.46
CA ALA A 40 13.71 14.07 18.33
C ALA A 40 13.38 12.83 17.48
N LEU A 41 12.73 11.82 18.07
CA LEU A 41 12.24 10.63 17.34
C LEU A 41 11.00 10.95 16.50
N VAL A 42 10.25 11.99 16.87
CA VAL A 42 9.10 12.52 16.14
C VAL A 42 9.54 13.73 15.31
N SER A 43 10.09 13.47 14.14
CA SER A 43 10.75 14.49 13.32
C SER A 43 9.87 15.72 13.05
N ARG A 44 10.41 16.91 13.39
CA ARG A 44 10.00 18.24 12.91
C ARG A 44 8.54 18.63 13.16
N TRP A 45 8.00 18.34 14.34
CA TRP A 45 6.66 18.79 14.75
C TRP A 45 6.48 20.32 14.77
N GLN A 46 7.58 21.07 14.90
CA GLN A 46 7.57 22.54 14.87
C GLN A 46 7.51 23.11 13.44
N GLU A 47 7.80 22.31 12.41
CA GLU A 47 7.69 22.72 11.01
C GLU A 47 6.26 22.49 10.52
N PRO A 48 5.48 23.53 10.27
CA PRO A 48 4.15 23.37 9.69
C PRO A 48 4.24 22.77 8.28
N GLY A 49 3.44 21.73 8.02
CA GLY A 49 3.14 21.28 6.67
C GLY A 49 2.11 22.20 5.97
N LEU A 50 1.54 21.72 4.87
CA LEU A 50 0.50 22.44 4.13
C LEU A 50 -0.64 22.86 5.09
N GLY A 51 -1.06 24.13 5.02
CA GLY A 51 -2.12 24.65 5.89
C GLY A 51 -1.75 24.77 7.37
N LYS A 52 -0.46 24.81 7.72
CA LYS A 52 0.06 24.82 9.10
C LYS A 52 -0.19 23.53 9.90
N ARG A 53 -0.52 22.44 9.22
CA ARG A 53 -0.75 21.13 9.82
C ARG A 53 0.51 20.59 10.47
N ARG A 54 0.32 19.81 11.52
CA ARG A 54 1.40 19.06 12.15
C ARG A 54 1.19 17.57 11.87
N MET A 55 2.25 16.79 11.84
CA MET A 55 2.14 15.34 11.62
C MET A 55 2.98 14.57 12.62
N LEU A 56 2.49 13.41 13.03
CA LEU A 56 3.19 12.42 13.84
C LEU A 56 3.41 11.21 12.95
N ALA A 57 4.68 10.87 12.68
CA ALA A 57 5.00 9.69 11.89
C ALA A 57 6.37 9.09 12.25
N LEU A 58 6.49 7.76 12.15
CA LEU A 58 7.74 7.03 12.41
C LEU A 58 8.73 7.13 11.23
N CYS A 59 8.22 7.09 10.00
CA CYS A 59 9.01 7.13 8.77
C CYS A 59 8.68 8.39 7.96
N ARG A 60 9.65 9.31 7.79
CA ARG A 60 9.45 10.62 7.14
C ARG A 60 10.65 11.04 6.29
N GLY A 61 10.43 12.00 5.39
CA GLY A 61 11.49 12.62 4.60
C GLY A 61 12.40 11.60 3.90
N GLN A 62 13.69 11.64 4.20
CA GLN A 62 14.69 10.74 3.58
C GLN A 62 14.44 9.26 3.88
N ARG A 63 14.02 8.90 5.11
CA ARG A 63 13.71 7.50 5.45
C ARG A 63 12.54 6.99 4.62
N MET A 64 11.50 7.81 4.48
CA MET A 64 10.33 7.49 3.65
C MET A 64 10.73 7.30 2.18
N LYS A 65 11.52 8.23 1.59
CA LYS A 65 12.01 8.07 0.21
C LYS A 65 12.78 6.77 0.00
N ARG A 66 13.62 6.36 0.97
CA ARG A 66 14.36 5.08 0.90
C ARG A 66 13.46 3.85 0.93
N VAL A 67 12.41 3.87 1.76
CA VAL A 67 11.43 2.77 1.83
C VAL A 67 10.59 2.73 0.55
N LEU A 68 10.07 3.88 0.10
CA LEU A 68 9.26 3.99 -1.11
C LEU A 68 10.05 3.53 -2.35
N ARG A 69 11.34 3.86 -2.46
CA ARG A 69 12.18 3.38 -3.56
C ARG A 69 12.19 1.85 -3.70
N ARG A 70 12.14 1.10 -2.60
CA ARG A 70 12.05 -0.38 -2.67
C ARG A 70 10.62 -0.84 -2.91
N MET A 71 9.66 -0.18 -2.28
CA MET A 71 8.23 -0.50 -2.41
C MET A 71 7.71 -0.34 -3.85
N LEU A 72 8.18 0.70 -4.54
CA LEU A 72 7.73 1.11 -5.88
C LEU A 72 8.61 0.54 -7.00
N ASP A 73 9.50 -0.41 -6.69
CA ASP A 73 10.35 -1.10 -7.66
C ASP A 73 9.64 -2.37 -8.13
N GLU A 74 9.46 -2.51 -9.45
CA GLU A 74 8.78 -3.64 -10.07
C GLU A 74 9.55 -4.96 -9.99
N ALA A 75 10.88 -4.89 -9.88
CA ALA A 75 11.75 -6.04 -9.62
C ALA A 75 11.68 -6.49 -8.15
N GLU A 76 11.03 -5.71 -7.29
CA GLU A 76 10.87 -5.99 -5.87
C GLU A 76 9.39 -6.10 -5.47
N PHE A 77 8.81 -5.02 -4.96
CA PHE A 77 7.52 -5.05 -4.27
C PHE A 77 6.36 -4.66 -5.19
N LEU A 78 6.58 -3.80 -6.20
CA LEU A 78 5.52 -3.28 -7.05
C LEU A 78 5.10 -4.31 -8.09
N SER A 79 3.85 -4.75 -8.03
CA SER A 79 3.22 -5.63 -9.02
C SER A 79 2.23 -4.85 -9.86
N ALA A 80 1.85 -5.38 -11.03
CA ALA A 80 0.70 -4.92 -11.80
C ALA A 80 -0.62 -4.96 -11.00
N TYR A 81 -0.65 -5.70 -9.89
CA TYR A 81 -1.86 -5.96 -9.09
C TYR A 81 -1.80 -5.36 -7.68
N GLY A 82 -0.73 -4.64 -7.32
CA GLY A 82 -0.54 -4.04 -5.98
C GLY A 82 0.86 -4.26 -5.42
N VAL A 83 1.02 -4.14 -4.10
CA VAL A 83 2.29 -4.33 -3.39
C VAL A 83 2.37 -5.76 -2.84
N ARG A 84 3.42 -6.49 -3.25
CA ARG A 84 3.72 -7.87 -2.81
C ARG A 84 4.05 -7.93 -1.32
N ALA A 85 3.73 -9.04 -0.67
CA ALA A 85 4.05 -9.23 0.75
C ALA A 85 5.56 -9.43 1.01
N LEU A 86 6.31 -9.94 0.04
CA LEU A 86 7.77 -10.09 0.07
C LEU A 86 8.37 -9.58 -1.24
N SER A 87 9.58 -9.02 -1.19
CA SER A 87 10.29 -8.55 -2.38
C SER A 87 10.54 -9.73 -3.33
N ARG A 88 10.21 -9.54 -4.62
CA ARG A 88 10.47 -10.52 -5.68
C ARG A 88 11.96 -10.80 -5.86
N ALA A 89 12.86 -9.93 -5.39
CA ALA A 89 14.30 -10.19 -5.35
C ALA A 89 14.65 -11.50 -4.60
N HIS A 90 13.84 -11.90 -3.62
CA HIS A 90 14.00 -13.18 -2.89
C HIS A 90 13.66 -14.43 -3.71
N LEU A 91 13.23 -14.28 -4.97
CA LEU A 91 13.14 -15.39 -5.92
C LEU A 91 14.54 -15.86 -6.34
N ALA A 92 15.44 -14.90 -6.63
CA ALA A 92 16.82 -15.18 -7.02
C ALA A 92 17.76 -15.27 -5.79
N GLN A 93 17.49 -14.47 -4.76
CA GLN A 93 18.32 -14.37 -3.55
C GLN A 93 17.47 -14.58 -2.29
N PRO A 94 17.05 -15.83 -1.99
CA PRO A 94 16.25 -16.10 -0.81
C PRO A 94 17.04 -15.78 0.47
N TYR A 95 16.34 -15.35 1.52
CA TYR A 95 16.96 -15.16 2.82
C TYR A 95 17.23 -16.52 3.47
N ARG A 96 18.47 -16.76 3.88
CA ARG A 96 18.89 -18.00 4.54
C ARG A 96 19.41 -17.73 5.94
N PHE A 97 18.95 -18.51 6.90
CA PHE A 97 19.38 -18.46 8.28
C PHE A 97 19.94 -19.82 8.69
N HIS A 98 21.22 -19.84 9.06
CA HIS A 98 21.92 -21.05 9.46
C HIS A 98 21.96 -21.15 10.99
N VAL A 99 21.43 -22.23 11.56
CA VAL A 99 21.40 -22.46 13.00
C VAL A 99 21.50 -23.96 13.29
N ASN A 100 22.37 -24.36 14.22
CA ASN A 100 22.53 -25.76 14.65
C ASN A 100 22.77 -26.80 13.52
N GLY A 101 23.39 -26.39 12.42
CA GLY A 101 23.62 -27.24 11.25
C GLY A 101 22.46 -27.27 10.25
N ASP A 102 21.31 -26.70 10.59
CA ASP A 102 20.16 -26.55 9.71
C ASP A 102 20.23 -25.22 8.93
N THR A 103 19.61 -25.22 7.75
CA THR A 103 19.41 -24.01 6.94
C THR A 103 17.92 -23.75 6.78
N LEU A 104 17.43 -22.67 7.39
CA LEU A 104 16.08 -22.17 7.20
C LEU A 104 16.07 -21.17 6.04
N GLU A 105 15.12 -21.29 5.11
CA GLU A 105 15.03 -20.45 3.92
C GLU A 105 13.68 -19.72 3.83
N VAL A 106 13.71 -18.43 3.51
CA VAL A 106 12.54 -17.63 3.13
C VAL A 106 12.72 -17.18 1.67
N ARG A 107 11.99 -17.85 0.79
CA ARG A 107 11.93 -17.58 -0.66
C ARG A 107 10.67 -16.79 -1.02
N TYR A 108 10.75 -16.04 -2.12
CA TYR A 108 9.56 -15.45 -2.75
C TYR A 108 8.64 -16.53 -3.33
N LEU A 109 7.40 -16.58 -2.84
CA LEU A 109 6.33 -17.45 -3.32
C LEU A 109 5.10 -16.59 -3.62
N PRO A 110 4.74 -16.38 -4.90
CA PRO A 110 3.72 -15.42 -5.28
C PRO A 110 2.29 -15.86 -4.92
N GLY A 111 2.02 -17.15 -4.75
CA GLY A 111 0.69 -17.71 -4.48
C GLY A 111 0.70 -18.66 -3.29
N GLU A 112 0.70 -19.95 -3.57
CA GLU A 112 0.70 -21.05 -2.59
C GLU A 112 2.08 -21.27 -1.96
N SER A 113 2.08 -21.90 -0.78
CA SER A 113 3.29 -22.37 -0.11
C SER A 113 3.92 -23.54 -0.87
N ASP A 114 5.23 -23.68 -0.74
CA ASP A 114 6.03 -24.83 -1.14
C ASP A 114 6.06 -25.94 -0.05
N SER A 115 5.36 -25.75 1.07
CA SER A 115 5.27 -26.70 2.16
C SER A 115 3.85 -26.78 2.73
N GLY A 116 3.51 -27.93 3.34
CA GLY A 116 2.23 -28.15 4.01
C GLY A 116 2.07 -27.39 5.33
N LEU A 117 3.09 -26.65 5.78
CA LEU A 117 3.01 -25.80 6.97
C LEU A 117 1.86 -24.78 6.78
N PHE A 118 1.04 -24.61 7.83
CA PHE A 118 -0.11 -23.71 7.83
C PHE A 118 -1.10 -23.97 6.68
N GLY A 119 -1.31 -25.23 6.32
CA GLY A 119 -2.31 -25.60 5.31
C GLY A 119 -1.95 -25.19 3.88
N GLY A 120 -0.65 -24.98 3.59
CA GLY A 120 -0.20 -24.60 2.25
C GLY A 120 -0.34 -23.11 1.93
N ASN A 121 -0.67 -22.26 2.91
CA ASN A 121 -0.64 -20.81 2.77
C ASN A 121 0.82 -20.33 2.69
N SER A 122 1.18 -19.56 1.67
CA SER A 122 2.55 -19.05 1.53
C SER A 122 2.96 -18.08 2.65
N ASN A 123 2.03 -17.69 3.52
CA ASN A 123 2.26 -16.90 4.73
C ASN A 123 3.05 -15.63 4.42
N TRP A 124 2.49 -14.76 3.60
CA TRP A 124 3.07 -13.43 3.35
C TRP A 124 4.42 -13.43 2.63
N ARG A 125 4.80 -14.55 1.98
CA ARG A 125 6.07 -14.69 1.24
C ARG A 125 6.02 -14.21 -0.22
N GLY A 126 5.03 -13.41 -0.59
CA GLY A 126 4.93 -12.88 -1.95
C GLY A 126 3.56 -12.44 -2.43
N PRO A 127 2.43 -13.02 -1.97
CA PRO A 127 1.12 -12.63 -2.48
C PRO A 127 0.75 -11.18 -2.13
N ILE A 128 -0.29 -10.69 -2.78
CA ILE A 128 -0.90 -9.39 -2.51
C ILE A 128 -2.07 -9.58 -1.55
N TRP A 129 -2.07 -8.79 -0.50
CA TRP A 129 -3.09 -8.80 0.55
C TRP A 129 -3.75 -7.43 0.62
N PHE A 130 -5.08 -7.41 0.53
CA PHE A 130 -5.87 -6.18 0.54
C PHE A 130 -5.67 -5.31 1.80
N PRO A 131 -5.69 -5.82 3.04
CA PRO A 131 -5.63 -4.96 4.22
C PRO A 131 -4.36 -4.11 4.27
N VAL A 132 -3.20 -4.72 4.01
CA VAL A 132 -1.91 -3.99 4.07
C VAL A 132 -1.73 -3.05 2.89
N ASN A 133 -2.24 -3.41 1.71
CA ASN A 133 -2.23 -2.51 0.55
C ASN A 133 -3.15 -1.30 0.76
N TYR A 134 -4.33 -1.53 1.32
CA TYR A 134 -5.26 -0.46 1.70
C TYR A 134 -4.62 0.49 2.71
N LEU A 135 -3.96 -0.04 3.76
CA LEU A 135 -3.25 0.79 4.73
C LEU A 135 -2.06 1.54 4.13
N LEU A 136 -1.37 0.98 3.13
CA LEU A 136 -0.33 1.70 2.38
C LEU A 136 -0.94 2.89 1.63
N ILE A 137 -2.06 2.68 0.95
CA ILE A 137 -2.77 3.73 0.20
C ILE A 137 -3.21 4.85 1.15
N GLU A 138 -3.87 4.54 2.26
CA GLU A 138 -4.29 5.53 3.26
C GLU A 138 -3.08 6.29 3.84
N ALA A 139 -1.98 5.59 4.14
CA ALA A 139 -0.77 6.23 4.65
C ALA A 139 -0.17 7.21 3.62
N LEU A 140 -0.09 6.83 2.35
CA LEU A 140 0.37 7.71 1.27
C LEU A 140 -0.50 8.95 1.13
N GLN A 141 -1.82 8.80 1.21
CA GLN A 141 -2.77 9.91 1.19
C GLN A 141 -2.57 10.84 2.40
N GLN A 142 -2.33 10.28 3.59
CA GLN A 142 -2.05 11.06 4.80
C GLN A 142 -0.73 11.84 4.68
N PHE A 143 0.32 11.21 4.14
CA PHE A 143 1.57 11.90 3.86
C PHE A 143 1.40 12.99 2.82
N HIS A 144 0.62 12.75 1.76
CA HIS A 144 0.30 13.76 0.77
C HIS A 144 -0.45 14.95 1.38
N HIS A 145 -1.43 14.69 2.25
CA HIS A 145 -2.18 15.75 2.96
C HIS A 145 -1.28 16.68 3.78
N TYR A 146 -0.16 16.16 4.30
CA TYR A 146 0.85 16.94 4.99
C TYR A 146 1.83 17.65 4.06
N TYR A 147 2.40 16.93 3.09
CA TYR A 147 3.49 17.41 2.24
C TYR A 147 3.05 18.21 1.01
N GLY A 148 1.83 18.00 0.52
CA GLY A 148 1.33 18.59 -0.72
C GLY A 148 1.99 18.03 -1.98
N ASP A 149 1.92 18.80 -3.05
CA ASP A 149 2.41 18.43 -4.40
C ASP A 149 3.94 18.54 -4.55
N ASP A 150 4.61 19.26 -3.64
CA ASP A 150 6.07 19.48 -3.71
C ASP A 150 6.88 18.24 -3.35
N PHE A 151 6.28 17.28 -2.63
CA PHE A 151 6.96 16.05 -2.27
C PHE A 151 6.81 15.00 -3.37
N LEU A 152 7.84 14.95 -4.20
CA LEU A 152 7.92 14.03 -5.33
C LEU A 152 8.79 12.80 -5.03
N VAL A 153 8.32 11.66 -5.54
CA VAL A 153 8.99 10.36 -5.49
C VAL A 153 8.94 9.73 -6.87
N GLU A 154 10.02 9.04 -7.24
CA GLU A 154 10.08 8.31 -8.50
C GLU A 154 9.13 7.11 -8.49
N HIS A 155 8.28 6.99 -9.51
CA HIS A 155 7.28 5.91 -9.61
C HIS A 155 6.98 5.54 -11.07
N PRO A 156 7.18 4.27 -11.48
CA PRO A 156 7.91 3.22 -10.76
C PRO A 156 9.38 3.61 -10.52
N THR A 157 10.02 2.97 -9.56
CA THR A 157 11.46 3.19 -9.31
C THR A 157 12.29 2.81 -10.53
N GLY A 158 13.23 3.68 -10.91
CA GLY A 158 14.07 3.52 -12.11
C GLY A 158 13.46 4.08 -13.41
N SER A 159 12.25 4.64 -13.38
CA SER A 159 11.58 5.22 -14.55
C SER A 159 12.02 6.65 -14.89
N GLY A 160 12.64 7.37 -13.95
CA GLY A 160 12.90 8.81 -14.02
C GLY A 160 11.65 9.69 -13.87
N GLN A 161 10.44 9.10 -13.76
CA GLN A 161 9.19 9.85 -13.65
C GLN A 161 8.88 10.16 -12.19
N LEU A 162 8.69 11.44 -11.89
CA LEU A 162 8.39 11.93 -10.55
C LEU A 162 6.89 12.11 -10.37
N HIS A 163 6.36 11.51 -9.31
CA HIS A 163 4.95 11.56 -8.96
C HIS A 163 4.74 12.08 -7.54
N THR A 164 3.60 12.73 -7.32
CA THR A 164 3.14 13.05 -5.97
C THR A 164 2.69 11.79 -5.24
N LEU A 165 2.68 11.84 -3.91
CA LEU A 165 2.20 10.70 -3.11
C LEU A 165 0.72 10.36 -3.37
N ARG A 166 -0.11 11.34 -3.77
CA ARG A 166 -1.49 11.12 -4.21
C ARG A 166 -1.54 10.30 -5.49
N GLN A 167 -0.78 10.69 -6.52
CA GLN A 167 -0.73 9.95 -7.78
C GLN A 167 -0.26 8.51 -7.58
N ILE A 168 0.71 8.28 -6.68
CA ILE A 168 1.17 6.93 -6.34
C ILE A 168 0.07 6.14 -5.62
N ALA A 169 -0.64 6.76 -4.67
CA ALA A 169 -1.77 6.12 -3.99
C ALA A 169 -2.90 5.75 -4.96
N ASP A 170 -3.19 6.62 -5.92
CA ASP A 170 -4.19 6.40 -6.97
C ASP A 170 -3.79 5.25 -7.89
N ASP A 171 -2.53 5.20 -8.34
CA ASP A 171 -2.02 4.08 -9.15
C ASP A 171 -2.14 2.73 -8.41
N LEU A 172 -1.74 2.69 -7.13
CA LEU A 172 -1.89 1.48 -6.31
C LEU A 172 -3.36 1.07 -6.15
N ALA A 173 -4.27 2.03 -5.95
CA ALA A 173 -5.70 1.75 -5.89
C ALA A 173 -6.22 1.19 -7.22
N GLN A 174 -5.82 1.78 -8.35
CA GLN A 174 -6.21 1.29 -9.69
C GLN A 174 -5.69 -0.12 -9.98
N ARG A 175 -4.47 -0.46 -9.53
CA ARG A 175 -3.92 -1.83 -9.65
C ARG A 175 -4.77 -2.85 -8.89
N LEU A 176 -5.16 -2.54 -7.66
CA LEU A 176 -6.01 -3.42 -6.83
C LEU A 176 -7.42 -3.54 -7.41
N ILE A 177 -8.02 -2.45 -7.86
CA ILE A 177 -9.32 -2.48 -8.56
C ILE A 177 -9.20 -3.29 -9.86
N GLY A 178 -8.08 -3.14 -10.56
CA GLY A 178 -7.75 -3.83 -11.80
C GLY A 178 -7.80 -5.36 -11.70
N ILE A 179 -7.50 -5.93 -10.52
CA ILE A 179 -7.66 -7.37 -10.25
C ILE A 179 -9.06 -7.87 -10.61
N PHE A 180 -10.07 -7.05 -10.33
CA PHE A 180 -11.46 -7.39 -10.56
C PHE A 180 -11.98 -6.90 -11.91
N ARG A 181 -11.24 -6.09 -12.68
CA ARG A 181 -11.71 -5.54 -13.96
C ARG A 181 -11.41 -6.48 -15.12
N ARG A 182 -12.25 -6.44 -16.16
CA ARG A 182 -11.91 -7.08 -17.44
C ARG A 182 -10.80 -6.29 -18.11
N GLY A 183 -9.75 -6.98 -18.55
CA GLY A 183 -8.72 -6.44 -19.40
C GLY A 183 -9.18 -6.29 -20.85
N ALA A 184 -8.27 -5.83 -21.71
CA ALA A 184 -8.51 -5.73 -23.15
C ALA A 184 -8.77 -7.09 -23.82
N ASP A 185 -8.29 -8.17 -23.21
CA ASP A 185 -8.53 -9.56 -23.59
C ASP A 185 -9.89 -10.10 -23.09
N GLY A 186 -10.68 -9.26 -22.40
CA GLY A 186 -11.98 -9.62 -21.82
C GLY A 186 -11.90 -10.47 -20.55
N ARG A 187 -10.68 -10.79 -20.07
CA ARG A 187 -10.44 -11.65 -18.90
C ARG A 187 -10.27 -10.82 -17.63
N ARG A 188 -10.61 -11.38 -16.48
CA ARG A 188 -10.34 -10.77 -15.16
C ARG A 188 -9.18 -11.48 -14.47
N PRO A 189 -8.18 -10.75 -13.94
CA PRO A 189 -7.10 -11.37 -13.18
C PRO A 189 -7.58 -12.27 -12.05
N VAL A 190 -8.59 -11.84 -11.27
CA VAL A 190 -9.14 -12.59 -10.11
C VAL A 190 -9.50 -14.05 -10.44
N PHE A 191 -9.95 -14.34 -11.65
CA PHE A 191 -10.34 -15.70 -12.07
C PHE A 191 -9.19 -16.52 -12.64
N GLY A 192 -8.00 -15.95 -12.85
CA GLY A 192 -6.83 -16.65 -13.38
C GLY A 192 -7.18 -17.44 -14.64
N ASP A 193 -6.89 -18.74 -14.63
CA ASP A 193 -7.11 -19.63 -15.77
C ASP A 193 -8.44 -20.41 -15.72
N HIS A 194 -9.34 -20.07 -14.79
CA HIS A 194 -10.63 -20.75 -14.67
C HIS A 194 -11.59 -20.35 -15.79
N ALA A 195 -11.60 -21.13 -16.88
CA ALA A 195 -12.37 -20.83 -18.10
C ALA A 195 -13.87 -20.57 -17.87
N VAL A 196 -14.50 -21.31 -16.94
CA VAL A 196 -15.92 -21.12 -16.58
C VAL A 196 -16.15 -19.70 -16.07
N PHE A 197 -15.38 -19.27 -15.06
CA PHE A 197 -15.50 -17.92 -14.51
C PHE A 197 -15.01 -16.82 -15.47
N GLN A 198 -14.20 -17.13 -16.47
CA GLN A 198 -13.78 -16.13 -17.46
C GLN A 198 -14.85 -15.90 -18.54
N HIS A 199 -15.49 -16.97 -19.02
CA HIS A 199 -16.23 -16.95 -20.29
C HIS A 199 -17.72 -17.29 -20.17
N ASP A 200 -18.12 -18.12 -19.21
CA ASP A 200 -19.51 -18.57 -19.10
C ASP A 200 -20.44 -17.38 -18.78
N PRO A 201 -21.48 -17.11 -19.60
CA PRO A 201 -22.38 -15.97 -19.39
C PRO A 201 -23.07 -15.93 -18.03
N HIS A 202 -23.26 -17.08 -17.37
CA HIS A 202 -23.89 -17.17 -16.07
C HIS A 202 -22.92 -16.93 -14.91
N TRP A 203 -21.62 -17.21 -15.09
CA TRP A 203 -20.63 -17.16 -14.02
C TRP A 203 -19.63 -16.00 -14.15
N ARG A 204 -19.45 -15.46 -15.35
CA ARG A 204 -18.37 -14.50 -15.65
C ARG A 204 -18.45 -13.15 -14.94
N ASP A 205 -19.61 -12.84 -14.37
CA ASP A 205 -19.86 -11.62 -13.60
C ASP A 205 -20.17 -11.92 -12.11
N ALA A 206 -20.15 -13.19 -11.70
CA ALA A 206 -20.22 -13.62 -10.31
C ALA A 206 -18.82 -13.49 -9.65
N LEU A 207 -18.43 -12.25 -9.33
CA LEU A 207 -17.13 -11.96 -8.74
C LEU A 207 -16.96 -12.65 -7.38
N LEU A 208 -15.82 -13.30 -7.22
CA LEU A 208 -15.41 -13.96 -5.99
C LEU A 208 -14.40 -13.08 -5.22
N PHE A 209 -14.45 -13.16 -3.90
CA PHE A 209 -13.58 -12.40 -3.01
C PHE A 209 -12.64 -13.35 -2.30
N TYR A 210 -11.38 -13.33 -2.72
CA TYR A 210 -10.38 -14.24 -2.21
C TYR A 210 -9.65 -13.70 -0.98
N GLU A 211 -9.04 -14.61 -0.22
CA GLU A 211 -8.22 -14.28 0.94
C GLU A 211 -7.01 -13.44 0.55
N TYR A 212 -6.33 -13.81 -0.53
CA TYR A 212 -5.21 -13.07 -1.10
C TYR A 212 -5.11 -13.32 -2.59
N PHE A 213 -4.18 -12.62 -3.25
CA PHE A 213 -4.03 -12.65 -4.70
C PHE A 213 -2.59 -12.96 -5.07
N HIS A 214 -2.42 -13.73 -6.14
CA HIS A 214 -1.11 -14.11 -6.63
C HIS A 214 -0.29 -12.87 -6.99
N GLY A 215 0.90 -12.74 -6.41
CA GLY A 215 1.74 -11.54 -6.49
C GLY A 215 2.15 -11.15 -7.91
N ASP A 216 2.14 -12.08 -8.86
CA ASP A 216 2.57 -11.85 -10.25
C ASP A 216 1.46 -11.96 -11.30
N THR A 217 0.27 -12.45 -10.94
CA THR A 217 -0.82 -12.66 -11.92
C THR A 217 -2.18 -12.12 -11.46
N GLY A 218 -2.30 -11.75 -10.18
CA GLY A 218 -3.54 -11.23 -9.63
C GLY A 218 -4.67 -12.27 -9.48
N ARG A 219 -4.43 -13.56 -9.76
CA ARG A 219 -5.45 -14.59 -9.52
C ARG A 219 -5.79 -14.73 -8.05
N GLY A 220 -7.05 -15.00 -7.75
CA GLY A 220 -7.51 -15.28 -6.41
C GLY A 220 -6.90 -16.57 -5.85
N VAL A 221 -6.56 -16.54 -4.56
CA VAL A 221 -5.97 -17.68 -3.83
C VAL A 221 -6.56 -17.76 -2.42
N GLY A 222 -6.61 -18.97 -1.87
CA GLY A 222 -7.21 -19.23 -0.56
C GLY A 222 -8.74 -19.24 -0.61
N ALA A 223 -9.38 -18.93 0.51
CA ALA A 223 -10.85 -18.94 0.62
C ALA A 223 -11.50 -17.92 -0.34
N SER A 224 -12.47 -18.36 -1.14
CA SER A 224 -13.07 -17.58 -2.25
C SER A 224 -14.31 -16.74 -1.91
N HIS A 225 -14.81 -16.85 -0.68
CA HIS A 225 -15.94 -16.09 -0.15
C HIS A 225 -15.52 -15.19 1.02
N GLN A 226 -14.29 -14.70 0.99
CA GLN A 226 -13.80 -13.69 1.92
C GLN A 226 -14.18 -12.28 1.46
N THR A 227 -15.47 -11.96 1.46
CA THR A 227 -15.96 -10.56 1.52
C THR A 227 -15.70 -9.92 2.90
N GLY A 228 -14.59 -10.30 3.54
CA GLY A 228 -14.02 -9.64 4.71
C GLY A 228 -13.13 -8.50 4.24
N TRP A 229 -11.82 -8.58 4.50
CA TRP A 229 -10.90 -7.49 4.14
C TRP A 229 -10.83 -7.21 2.64
N THR A 230 -11.13 -8.17 1.77
CA THR A 230 -11.09 -7.96 0.31
C THR A 230 -12.24 -7.05 -0.14
N GLY A 231 -13.30 -6.94 0.67
CA GLY A 231 -14.37 -5.96 0.49
C GLY A 231 -13.89 -4.50 0.50
N LEU A 232 -12.69 -4.21 1.02
CA LEU A 232 -12.07 -2.88 0.98
C LEU A 232 -11.92 -2.34 -0.46
N VAL A 233 -11.95 -3.20 -1.49
CA VAL A 233 -12.00 -2.75 -2.89
C VAL A 233 -13.16 -1.80 -3.17
N ALA A 234 -14.32 -1.99 -2.52
CA ALA A 234 -15.47 -1.09 -2.69
C ALA A 234 -15.15 0.33 -2.22
N LYS A 235 -14.39 0.46 -1.13
CA LYS A 235 -13.94 1.76 -0.62
C LYS A 235 -12.94 2.43 -1.56
N LEU A 236 -12.03 1.65 -2.14
CA LEU A 236 -11.10 2.15 -3.16
C LEU A 236 -11.87 2.66 -4.40
N ILE A 237 -12.86 1.91 -4.88
CA ILE A 237 -13.71 2.33 -6.01
C ILE A 237 -14.45 3.63 -5.68
N GLN A 238 -15.06 3.71 -4.49
CA GLN A 238 -15.74 4.93 -4.03
C GLN A 238 -14.79 6.14 -4.02
N GLN A 239 -13.62 6.01 -3.38
CA GLN A 239 -12.63 7.09 -3.30
C GLN A 239 -12.19 7.56 -4.68
N GLN A 240 -11.88 6.63 -5.58
CA GLN A 240 -11.46 6.96 -6.95
C GLN A 240 -12.56 7.68 -7.73
N GLY A 241 -13.84 7.29 -7.57
CA GLY A 241 -14.97 7.98 -8.21
C GLY A 241 -15.25 9.37 -7.62
N GLU A 242 -15.20 9.52 -6.30
CA GLU A 242 -15.43 10.81 -5.63
C GLU A 242 -14.31 11.82 -5.90
N TRP A 243 -13.08 11.36 -6.13
CA TRP A 243 -11.95 12.26 -6.39
C TRP A 243 -11.87 12.72 -7.84
N GLN A 244 -12.28 11.88 -8.79
CA GLN A 244 -12.40 12.29 -10.20
C GLN A 244 -13.46 13.38 -10.38
N THR A 245 -14.53 13.37 -9.59
CA THR A 245 -15.59 14.39 -9.65
C THR A 245 -15.22 15.70 -8.94
N ARG A 246 -14.16 15.72 -8.13
CA ARG A 246 -13.68 16.91 -7.40
C ARG A 246 -12.56 17.67 -8.12
N GLU A 247 -12.03 17.15 -9.21
CA GLU A 247 -11.17 17.93 -10.11
C GLU A 247 -12.06 18.64 -11.15
N PRO A 248 -12.22 19.98 -11.09
CA PRO A 248 -12.77 20.68 -12.24
C PRO A 248 -11.82 20.45 -13.39
N SER A 249 -12.36 20.07 -14.54
CA SER A 249 -11.64 20.01 -15.81
C SER A 249 -10.74 21.24 -15.94
N ARG A 250 -9.43 21.06 -15.83
CA ARG A 250 -8.47 22.01 -16.40
C ARG A 250 -8.53 21.85 -17.90
N THR A 251 -9.65 22.24 -18.50
CA THR A 251 -9.70 22.57 -19.92
C THR A 251 -8.75 23.74 -20.08
N LYS A 252 -7.63 23.48 -20.75
CA LYS A 252 -6.77 24.51 -21.29
C LYS A 252 -7.62 25.33 -22.26
N GLU A 253 -7.97 26.55 -21.88
CA GLU A 253 -8.25 27.60 -22.84
C GLU A 253 -6.90 28.03 -23.41
N GLU A 254 -6.62 27.59 -24.63
CA GLU A 254 -5.76 28.28 -25.60
C GLU A 254 -6.66 28.75 -26.76
#